data_AF-A0A6P7HXY0-F1
#
_entry.id   AF-A0A6P7HXY0-F1
#
_cell.length_a   1.000
_cell.length_b   1.000
_cell.length_c   1.000
_cell.angle_alpha   90.00
_cell.angle_beta   90.00
_cell.angle_gamma   90.00
#
_symmetry.space_group_name_H-M   'P 1'
#
loop_
_entity.id
_entity.type
_entity.pdbx_description
1 polymer ?
#
loop_
_entity_poly.entity_id
_entity_poly.type
_entity_poly.pdbx_seq_one_letter_code
_entity_poly.pdbx_strand_id
1 'polypeptide(L)'
;MSDTEEVDQVEDEEEEKPKFKPSAPKIPDGEKVDFDDIQKKRQNKDLFELQSLIDAHFECRKKEEEELIALKERIEKRRAERAEQQRIRAEKDKERQARREAERQRKEEADAQRKADDEAKKKIALTNMGSGFTSHLQKIDQKRGKKQTEREKKKKVLAERCKPLNIENLSDDKLRDTAKDLWEKLHSLEAIKYDHHERLKRQRYEVISLRNRIDELQKHSKKGAASRRRK
;
A
#
# COMPACT_ATOMS: atom_id res chain seq x y z
N MET A 1 -30.60 30.78 38.40
CA MET A 1 -31.88 31.20 37.79
C MET A 1 -32.50 29.93 37.25
N SER A 2 -32.99 28.98 38.06
CA SER A 2 -34.15 29.01 38.97
C SER A 2 -35.46 29.43 38.29
N ASP A 3 -36.49 28.62 38.61
CA ASP A 3 -37.93 28.68 38.33
C ASP A 3 -38.42 28.18 36.96
N THR A 4 -39.11 27.03 36.86
CA THR A 4 -40.42 26.60 37.42
C THR A 4 -41.57 27.32 36.70
N GLU A 5 -42.23 26.63 35.77
CA GLU A 5 -43.56 27.01 35.26
C GLU A 5 -44.57 25.90 35.57
N GLU A 6 -45.52 26.31 36.38
CA GLU A 6 -46.76 25.69 36.82
C GLU A 6 -47.84 26.00 35.77
N VAL A 7 -48.63 25.00 35.35
CA VAL A 7 -49.95 25.24 34.74
C VAL A 7 -50.90 24.13 35.17
N ASP A 8 -51.59 24.43 36.27
CA ASP A 8 -53.03 24.59 36.40
C ASP A 8 -54.04 23.52 35.95
N GLN A 9 -55.04 23.40 36.82
CA GLN A 9 -56.17 22.49 36.88
C GLN A 9 -57.26 22.84 35.87
N VAL A 10 -58.11 21.84 35.55
CA VAL A 10 -59.47 22.09 35.04
C VAL A 10 -60.45 21.20 35.82
N GLU A 11 -61.26 21.90 36.61
CA GLU A 11 -62.64 21.70 37.12
C GLU A 11 -63.30 20.31 36.98
N ASP A 12 -63.70 19.67 38.08
CA ASP A 12 -64.94 19.85 38.88
C ASP A 12 -66.21 19.30 38.19
N GLU A 13 -66.78 18.24 38.78
CA GLU A 13 -68.24 18.03 38.85
C GLU A 13 -68.56 16.98 39.93
N GLU A 14 -69.12 17.46 41.03
CA GLU A 14 -69.73 16.67 42.11
C GLU A 14 -71.03 16.00 41.64
N GLU A 15 -71.20 14.71 41.93
CA GLU A 15 -72.53 14.12 42.17
C GLU A 15 -72.55 13.43 43.54
N GLU A 16 -73.50 13.85 44.39
CA GLU A 16 -73.65 13.41 45.79
C GLU A 16 -74.66 12.25 45.93
N LYS A 17 -74.30 11.29 46.80
CA LYS A 17 -75.11 10.27 47.56
C LYS A 17 -75.16 8.84 46.99
N PRO A 18 -75.26 7.77 47.85
CA PRO A 18 -75.65 7.76 49.27
C PRO A 18 -74.67 7.07 50.24
N LYS A 19 -74.75 7.45 51.53
CA LYS A 19 -73.99 6.86 52.64
C LYS A 19 -74.37 5.38 52.86
N PHE A 20 -73.53 4.46 52.39
CA PHE A 20 -73.59 3.03 52.72
C PHE A 20 -72.81 2.76 54.01
N LYS A 21 -73.50 2.30 55.06
CA LYS A 21 -72.86 1.75 56.26
C LYS A 21 -72.54 0.28 56.00
N PRO A 22 -71.28 -0.16 55.91
CA PRO A 22 -71.01 -1.59 55.91
C PRO A 22 -71.22 -2.11 57.33
N SER A 23 -72.29 -2.88 57.52
CA SER A 23 -72.44 -3.80 58.64
C SER A 23 -71.20 -4.70 58.70
N ALA A 24 -70.55 -4.75 59.85
CA ALA A 24 -69.35 -5.55 60.09
C ALA A 24 -69.59 -7.00 59.62
N PRO A 25 -68.80 -7.51 58.66
CA PRO A 25 -68.86 -8.91 58.27
C PRO A 25 -68.48 -9.77 59.48
N LYS A 26 -69.45 -10.59 59.92
CA LYS A 26 -69.20 -11.73 60.81
C LYS A 26 -68.07 -12.56 60.21
N ILE A 27 -66.96 -12.64 60.94
CA ILE A 27 -65.86 -13.56 60.68
C ILE A 27 -66.45 -14.98 60.79
N PRO A 28 -66.50 -15.78 59.72
CA PRO A 28 -66.78 -17.19 59.85
C PRO A 28 -65.53 -17.84 60.45
N ASP A 29 -65.74 -18.56 61.55
CA ASP A 29 -64.74 -19.40 62.19
C ASP A 29 -64.06 -20.35 61.19
N GLY A 30 -62.72 -20.33 61.20
CA GLY A 30 -61.94 -21.54 61.14
C GLY A 30 -61.77 -22.23 59.78
N GLU A 31 -61.42 -21.51 58.72
CA GLU A 31 -60.58 -22.13 57.69
C GLU A 31 -59.13 -22.08 58.23
N LYS A 32 -58.60 -23.24 58.63
CA LYS A 32 -57.17 -23.35 58.98
C LYS A 32 -56.39 -22.81 57.80
N VAL A 33 -55.85 -21.61 57.96
CA VAL A 33 -54.94 -21.00 56.99
C VAL A 33 -53.77 -21.97 56.88
N ASP A 34 -53.71 -22.71 55.78
CA ASP A 34 -52.69 -23.74 55.59
C ASP A 34 -51.38 -23.01 55.29
N PHE A 35 -50.54 -22.89 56.31
CA PHE A 35 -49.27 -22.15 56.22
C PHE A 35 -48.38 -22.73 55.12
N ASP A 36 -48.50 -24.03 54.82
CA ASP A 36 -47.81 -24.68 53.72
C ASP A 36 -48.33 -24.22 52.35
N ASP A 37 -49.63 -23.93 52.22
CA ASP A 37 -50.22 -23.40 50.98
C ASP A 37 -49.80 -21.93 50.74
N ILE A 38 -49.74 -21.12 51.81
CA ILE A 38 -49.20 -19.74 51.73
C ILE A 38 -47.74 -19.78 51.29
N GLN A 39 -46.93 -20.66 51.87
CA GLN A 39 -45.51 -20.76 51.55
C GLN A 39 -45.28 -21.25 50.12
N LYS A 40 -46.06 -22.24 49.64
CA LYS A 40 -46.05 -22.67 48.22
C LYS A 40 -46.49 -21.57 47.27
N LYS A 41 -47.55 -20.82 47.59
CA LYS A 41 -48.02 -19.69 46.76
C LYS A 41 -46.97 -18.59 46.67
N ARG A 42 -46.28 -18.30 47.79
CA ARG A 42 -45.14 -17.37 47.78
C ARG A 42 -44.01 -17.89 46.89
N GLN A 43 -43.56 -19.13 47.08
CA GLN A 43 -42.50 -19.72 46.26
C GLN A 43 -42.85 -19.72 44.76
N ASN A 44 -44.09 -20.06 44.39
CA ASN A 44 -44.54 -20.03 43.00
C ASN A 44 -44.58 -18.61 42.43
N LYS A 45 -45.01 -17.63 43.23
CA LYS A 45 -44.98 -16.21 42.85
C LYS A 45 -43.55 -15.73 42.64
N ASP A 46 -42.65 -16.00 43.58
CA ASP A 46 -41.23 -15.61 43.50
C ASP A 46 -40.55 -16.28 42.29
N LEU A 47 -40.87 -17.54 42.00
CA LEU A 47 -40.38 -18.26 40.83
C LEU A 47 -40.88 -17.63 39.52
N PHE A 48 -42.17 -17.26 39.46
CA PHE A 48 -42.76 -16.63 38.29
C PHE A 48 -42.22 -15.20 38.06
N GLU A 49 -42.06 -14.42 39.13
CA GLU A 49 -41.44 -13.10 39.08
C GLU A 49 -39.98 -13.19 38.64
N LEU A 50 -39.22 -14.16 39.17
CA LEU A 50 -37.85 -14.41 38.77
C LEU A 50 -37.75 -14.77 37.28
N GLN A 51 -38.61 -15.66 36.79
CA GLN A 51 -38.66 -16.01 35.37
C GLN A 51 -39.00 -14.79 34.50
N SER A 52 -39.98 -13.98 34.92
CA SER A 52 -40.36 -12.76 34.21
C SER A 52 -39.22 -11.73 34.16
N LEU A 53 -38.46 -11.57 35.25
CA LEU A 53 -37.28 -10.71 35.33
C LEU A 53 -36.15 -11.20 34.42
N ILE A 54 -35.92 -12.52 34.39
CA ILE A 54 -34.93 -13.14 33.50
C ILE A 54 -35.29 -12.87 32.03
N ASP A 55 -36.53 -13.14 31.64
CA ASP A 55 -36.99 -12.96 30.26
C ASP A 55 -36.96 -11.48 29.84
N ALA A 56 -37.40 -10.58 30.73
CA ALA A 56 -37.32 -9.14 30.49
C ALA A 56 -35.88 -8.65 30.31
N HIS A 57 -34.93 -9.15 31.11
CA HIS A 57 -33.52 -8.79 30.98
C HIS A 57 -32.93 -9.28 29.64
N PHE A 58 -33.21 -10.52 29.25
CA PHE A 58 -32.70 -11.06 27.97
C PHE A 58 -33.32 -10.36 26.77
N GLU A 59 -34.63 -10.10 26.78
CA GLU A 59 -35.30 -9.39 25.69
C GLU A 59 -34.84 -7.92 25.59
N CYS A 60 -34.67 -7.24 26.72
CA CYS A 60 -34.12 -5.88 26.75
C CYS A 60 -32.71 -5.84 26.15
N ARG A 61 -31.82 -6.72 26.62
CA ARG A 61 -30.44 -6.80 26.14
C ARG A 61 -30.36 -7.19 24.67
N LYS A 62 -31.18 -8.12 24.22
CA LYS A 62 -31.23 -8.55 22.81
C LYS A 62 -31.64 -7.40 21.91
N LYS A 63 -32.67 -6.63 22.28
CA LYS A 63 -33.09 -5.44 21.52
C LYS A 63 -31.99 -4.38 21.47
N GLU A 64 -31.35 -4.09 22.60
CA GLU A 64 -30.22 -3.15 22.64
C GLU A 64 -29.04 -3.62 21.79
N GLU A 65 -28.70 -4.91 21.82
CA GLU A 65 -27.62 -5.49 21.02
C GLU A 65 -27.96 -5.41 19.51
N GLU A 66 -29.19 -5.73 19.12
CA GLU A 66 -29.66 -5.61 17.73
C GLU A 66 -29.61 -4.15 17.23
N GLU A 67 -30.05 -3.19 18.04
CA GLU A 67 -29.97 -1.76 17.72
C GLU A 67 -28.52 -1.28 17.59
N LEU A 68 -27.64 -1.73 18.49
CA LEU A 68 -26.22 -1.39 18.45
C LEU A 68 -25.54 -1.97 17.21
N ILE A 69 -25.86 -3.20 16.83
CA ILE A 69 -25.36 -3.84 15.61
C ILE A 69 -25.84 -3.06 14.38
N ALA A 70 -27.15 -2.78 14.28
CA ALA A 70 -27.71 -2.01 13.16
C ALA A 70 -27.08 -0.61 13.04
N LEU A 71 -26.79 0.06 14.16
CA LEU A 71 -26.11 1.35 14.17
C LEU A 71 -24.67 1.24 13.69
N LYS A 72 -23.92 0.22 14.15
CA LYS A 72 -22.54 -0.04 13.71
C LYS A 72 -22.48 -0.33 12.22
N GLU A 73 -23.36 -1.18 11.70
CA GLU A 73 -23.45 -1.47 10.26
C GLU A 73 -23.72 -0.21 9.43
N ARG A 74 -24.62 0.66 9.90
CA ARG A 74 -24.91 1.95 9.22
C ARG A 74 -23.69 2.88 9.22
N ILE A 75 -22.93 2.93 10.32
CA ILE A 75 -21.69 3.71 10.41
C ILE A 75 -20.62 3.14 9.47
N GLU A 76 -20.46 1.82 9.45
CA GLU A 76 -19.50 1.12 8.61
C GLU A 76 -19.80 1.32 7.13
N LYS A 77 -21.07 1.17 6.73
CA LYS A 77 -21.52 1.47 5.37
C LYS A 77 -21.18 2.91 4.95
N ARG A 78 -21.46 3.91 5.80
CA ARG A 78 -21.10 5.31 5.52
C ARG A 78 -19.59 5.53 5.42
N ARG A 79 -18.78 4.81 6.23
CA ARG A 79 -17.32 4.86 6.14
C ARG A 79 -16.82 4.26 4.82
N ALA A 80 -17.36 3.11 4.43
CA ALA A 80 -17.05 2.47 3.15
C ALA A 80 -17.42 3.36 1.96
N GLU A 81 -18.62 3.98 1.97
CA GLU A 81 -19.05 4.92 0.93
C GLU A 81 -18.11 6.14 0.82
N ARG A 82 -17.66 6.71 1.96
CA ARG A 82 -16.69 7.81 1.95
C ARG A 82 -15.32 7.38 1.42
N ALA A 83 -14.85 6.19 1.81
CA ALA A 83 -13.60 5.64 1.32
C ALA A 83 -13.66 5.43 -0.20
N GLU A 84 -14.77 4.90 -0.71
CA GLU A 84 -14.98 4.69 -2.14
C GLU A 84 -15.06 6.01 -2.91
N GLN A 85 -15.77 7.01 -2.37
CA GLN A 85 -15.77 8.37 -2.96
C GLN A 85 -14.37 8.98 -3.03
N GLN A 86 -13.53 8.77 -2.01
CA GLN A 86 -12.14 9.22 -2.04
C GLN A 86 -11.31 8.47 -3.09
N ARG A 87 -11.49 7.15 -3.23
CA ARG A 87 -10.83 6.36 -4.27
C ARG A 87 -11.20 6.84 -5.67
N ILE A 88 -12.49 7.04 -5.94
CA ILE A 88 -12.98 7.53 -7.24
C ILE A 88 -12.42 8.93 -7.53
N ARG A 89 -12.36 9.83 -6.55
CA ARG A 89 -11.75 11.16 -6.72
C ARG A 89 -10.26 11.04 -7.03
N ALA A 90 -9.52 10.23 -6.28
CA ALA A 90 -8.09 10.02 -6.50
C ALA A 90 -7.80 9.41 -7.87
N GLU A 91 -8.64 8.46 -8.32
CA GLU A 91 -8.52 7.84 -9.64
C GLU A 91 -8.80 8.84 -10.77
N LYS A 92 -9.88 9.62 -10.68
CA LYS A 92 -10.17 10.69 -11.64
C LYS A 92 -9.07 11.75 -11.69
N ASP A 93 -8.47 12.10 -10.56
CA ASP A 93 -7.36 13.05 -10.51
C ASP A 93 -6.10 12.49 -11.18
N LYS A 94 -5.79 11.22 -10.90
CA LYS A 94 -4.68 10.50 -11.53
C LYS A 94 -4.90 10.36 -13.04
N GLU A 95 -6.12 10.06 -13.49
CA GLU A 95 -6.46 9.98 -14.92
C GLU A 95 -6.31 11.35 -15.61
N ARG A 96 -6.80 12.43 -14.98
CA ARG A 96 -6.62 13.79 -15.52
C ARG A 96 -5.16 14.17 -15.62
N GLN A 97 -4.34 13.79 -14.64
CA GLN A 97 -2.90 14.05 -14.65
C GLN A 97 -2.20 13.22 -15.74
N ALA A 98 -2.53 11.92 -15.85
CA ALA A 98 -2.01 11.05 -16.89
C ALA A 98 -2.39 11.53 -18.30
N ARG A 99 -3.62 12.04 -18.51
CA ARG A 99 -4.04 12.62 -19.79
C ARG A 99 -3.24 13.86 -20.16
N ARG A 100 -2.96 14.76 -19.20
CA ARG A 100 -2.12 15.95 -19.42
C ARG A 100 -0.67 15.57 -19.71
N GLU A 101 -0.14 14.57 -19.03
CA GLU A 101 1.21 14.05 -19.28
C GLU A 101 1.30 13.36 -20.64
N ALA A 102 0.31 12.56 -21.03
CA ALA A 102 0.25 11.92 -22.35
C ALA A 102 0.10 12.94 -23.49
N GLU A 103 -0.70 14.00 -23.30
CA GLU A 103 -0.80 15.09 -24.28
C GLU A 103 0.52 15.87 -24.40
N ARG A 104 1.18 16.15 -23.27
CA ARG A 104 2.51 16.77 -23.26
C ARG A 104 3.55 15.89 -23.96
N GLN A 105 3.56 14.59 -23.68
CA GLN A 105 4.44 13.63 -24.33
C GLN A 105 4.17 13.55 -25.82
N ARG A 106 2.91 13.50 -26.26
CA ARG A 106 2.56 13.50 -27.69
C ARG A 106 3.00 14.78 -28.39
N LYS A 107 2.90 15.93 -27.72
CA LYS A 107 3.40 17.21 -28.24
C LYS A 107 4.93 17.26 -28.30
N GLU A 108 5.60 16.79 -27.25
CA GLU A 108 7.06 16.68 -27.21
C GLU A 108 7.60 15.70 -28.26
N GLU A 109 6.91 14.57 -28.48
CA GLU A 109 7.23 13.60 -29.53
C GLU A 109 6.98 14.18 -30.93
N ALA A 110 5.90 14.92 -31.14
CA ALA A 110 5.64 15.59 -32.42
C ALA A 110 6.65 16.70 -32.72
N ASP A 111 7.01 17.52 -31.73
CA ASP A 111 8.04 18.55 -31.87
C ASP A 111 9.45 17.95 -32.03
N ALA A 112 9.74 16.83 -31.34
CA ALA A 112 10.99 16.08 -31.53
C ALA A 112 11.06 15.45 -32.92
N GLN A 113 9.95 14.88 -33.41
CA GLN A 113 9.87 14.31 -34.76
C GLN A 113 10.02 15.40 -35.82
N ARG A 114 9.36 16.56 -35.66
CA ARG A 114 9.51 17.70 -36.55
C ARG A 114 10.94 18.23 -36.58
N LYS A 115 11.58 18.37 -35.40
CA LYS A 115 13.00 18.74 -35.32
C LYS A 115 13.91 17.70 -35.96
N ALA A 116 13.63 16.40 -35.78
CA ALA A 116 14.39 15.33 -36.40
C ALA A 116 14.21 15.31 -37.93
N ASP A 117 13.01 15.59 -38.44
CA ASP A 117 12.74 15.67 -39.88
C ASP A 117 13.38 16.91 -40.50
N ASP A 118 13.35 18.06 -39.81
CA ASP A 118 14.03 19.28 -40.25
C ASP A 118 15.56 19.12 -40.20
N GLU A 119 16.10 18.46 -39.16
CA GLU A 119 17.52 18.12 -39.06
C GLU A 119 17.92 17.07 -40.10
N ALA A 120 17.06 16.12 -40.43
CA ALA A 120 17.28 15.15 -41.50
C ALA A 120 17.25 15.81 -42.87
N LYS A 121 16.32 16.73 -43.14
CA LYS A 121 16.29 17.54 -44.38
C LYS A 121 17.52 18.44 -44.48
N LYS A 122 17.89 19.10 -43.39
CA LYS A 122 19.12 19.91 -43.29
C LYS A 122 20.37 19.04 -43.49
N LYS A 123 20.38 17.82 -42.94
CA LYS A 123 21.45 16.85 -43.14
C LYS A 123 21.51 16.38 -44.59
N ILE A 124 20.40 16.05 -45.22
CA ILE A 124 20.37 15.62 -46.63
C ILE A 124 20.89 16.76 -47.52
N ALA A 125 20.49 18.00 -47.24
CA ALA A 125 21.02 19.19 -47.92
C ALA A 125 22.53 19.40 -47.68
N LEU A 126 23.01 19.24 -46.44
CA LEU A 126 24.43 19.34 -46.08
C LEU A 126 25.27 18.16 -46.58
N THR A 127 24.69 16.97 -46.70
CA THR A 127 25.34 15.76 -47.24
C THR A 127 25.49 15.85 -48.75
N ASN A 128 24.53 16.47 -49.44
CA ASN A 128 24.64 16.83 -50.86
C ASN A 128 25.67 17.95 -51.12
N MET A 129 25.97 18.80 -50.13
CA MET A 129 26.95 19.89 -50.26
C MET A 129 28.36 19.54 -49.78
N GLY A 130 28.61 18.27 -49.47
CA GLY A 130 29.98 17.75 -49.30
C GLY A 130 30.52 17.85 -47.87
N SER A 131 31.00 16.68 -47.43
CA SER A 131 32.02 16.47 -46.38
C SER A 131 31.59 16.57 -44.90
N GLY A 132 31.62 15.42 -44.22
CA GLY A 132 31.96 15.33 -42.80
C GLY A 132 30.93 14.74 -41.81
N PHE A 133 29.64 14.63 -42.15
CA PHE A 133 28.61 14.36 -41.14
C PHE A 133 28.16 12.88 -41.01
N THR A 134 28.93 11.93 -41.55
CA THR A 134 28.64 10.48 -41.46
C THR A 134 28.79 9.92 -40.03
N SER A 135 29.59 10.56 -39.16
CA SER A 135 29.85 10.06 -37.79
C SER A 135 28.68 10.29 -36.81
N HIS A 136 27.91 11.37 -36.97
CA HIS A 136 26.86 11.72 -36.00
C HIS A 136 25.61 10.82 -36.11
N LEU A 137 25.26 10.37 -37.32
CA LEU A 137 24.06 9.55 -37.50
C LEU A 137 24.18 8.11 -37.00
N GLN A 138 25.38 7.52 -37.06
CA GLN A 138 25.60 6.17 -36.51
C GLN A 138 25.42 6.14 -34.98
N LYS A 139 25.62 7.27 -34.28
CA LYS A 139 25.37 7.39 -32.83
C LYS A 139 23.89 7.55 -32.49
N ILE A 140 23.09 8.14 -33.38
CA ILE A 140 21.65 8.36 -33.17
C ILE A 140 20.87 7.07 -33.44
N ASP A 141 21.24 6.29 -34.45
CA ASP A 141 20.52 5.05 -34.78
C ASP A 141 20.76 3.92 -33.77
N GLN A 142 21.93 3.89 -33.11
CA GLN A 142 22.18 2.96 -31.99
C GLN A 142 21.34 3.26 -30.73
N LYS A 143 20.69 4.43 -30.64
CA LYS A 143 19.80 4.80 -29.52
C LYS A 143 18.32 4.45 -29.76
N ARG A 144 17.92 4.00 -30.96
CA ARG A 144 16.50 3.72 -31.29
C ARG A 144 15.96 2.36 -30.80
N GLY A 145 16.81 1.49 -30.27
CA GLY A 145 16.36 0.40 -29.41
C GLY A 145 16.57 0.82 -27.95
N LYS A 146 15.55 0.71 -27.08
CA LYS A 146 15.72 0.76 -25.61
C LYS A 146 16.62 -0.41 -25.18
N LYS A 147 17.91 -0.37 -25.50
CA LYS A 147 18.91 -1.26 -24.92
C LYS A 147 18.90 -0.94 -23.44
N GLN A 148 18.56 -1.94 -22.63
CA GLN A 148 18.58 -1.83 -21.18
C GLN A 148 19.89 -1.17 -20.76
N THR A 149 19.80 -0.05 -20.05
CA THR A 149 20.99 0.72 -19.68
C THR A 149 21.91 -0.17 -18.84
N GLU A 150 23.23 0.04 -18.89
CA GLU A 150 24.15 -0.73 -18.04
C GLU A 150 23.81 -0.60 -16.54
N ARG A 151 23.18 0.52 -16.16
CA ARG A 151 22.61 0.73 -14.82
C ARG A 151 21.46 -0.23 -14.52
N GLU A 152 20.51 -0.37 -15.44
CA GLU A 152 19.38 -1.29 -15.31
C GLU A 152 19.83 -2.75 -15.31
N LYS A 153 20.79 -3.13 -16.17
CA LYS A 153 21.37 -4.47 -16.17
C LYS A 153 22.05 -4.78 -14.84
N LYS A 154 22.87 -3.85 -14.32
CA LYS A 154 23.51 -3.99 -13.00
C LYS A 154 22.45 -4.14 -11.90
N LYS A 155 21.40 -3.32 -11.91
CA LYS A 155 20.31 -3.39 -10.91
C LYS A 155 19.59 -4.75 -10.98
N LYS A 156 19.30 -5.24 -12.18
CA LYS A 156 18.67 -6.55 -12.39
C LYS A 156 19.54 -7.69 -11.85
N VAL A 157 20.81 -7.74 -12.23
CA VAL A 157 21.75 -8.78 -11.77
C VAL A 157 21.95 -8.73 -10.25
N LEU A 158 22.01 -7.54 -9.64
CA LEU A 158 22.11 -7.41 -8.19
C LEU A 158 20.84 -7.89 -7.48
N ALA A 159 19.65 -7.59 -8.01
CA ALA A 159 18.39 -8.07 -7.45
C ALA A 159 18.28 -9.60 -7.53
N GLU A 160 18.76 -10.22 -8.61
CA GLU A 160 18.80 -11.69 -8.76
C GLU A 160 19.76 -12.35 -7.75
N ARG A 161 20.89 -11.70 -7.44
CA ARG A 161 21.91 -12.22 -6.51
C ARG A 161 21.60 -11.95 -5.04
N CYS A 162 21.00 -10.80 -4.74
CA CYS A 162 20.70 -10.34 -3.38
C CYS A 162 19.23 -10.61 -3.06
N LYS A 163 18.95 -11.82 -2.57
CA LYS A 163 17.61 -12.16 -2.07
C LYS A 163 17.37 -11.46 -0.73
N PRO A 164 16.15 -10.94 -0.48
CA PRO A 164 15.79 -10.39 0.82
C PRO A 164 15.87 -11.49 1.89
N LEU A 165 16.46 -11.15 3.03
CA LEU A 165 16.52 -12.04 4.20
C LEU A 165 15.20 -11.96 4.96
N ASN A 166 14.59 -13.12 5.21
CA ASN A 166 13.45 -13.23 6.11
C ASN A 166 13.93 -13.78 7.46
N ILE A 167 13.89 -12.97 8.51
CA ILE A 167 14.49 -13.28 9.82
C ILE A 167 13.43 -13.40 10.93
N GLU A 168 12.20 -12.93 10.69
CA GLU A 168 11.20 -12.70 11.76
C GLU A 168 10.71 -13.97 12.48
N ASN A 169 10.80 -15.13 11.85
CA ASN A 169 10.30 -16.40 12.39
C ASN A 169 11.37 -17.51 12.43
N LEU A 170 12.65 -17.16 12.57
CA LEU A 170 13.74 -18.14 12.69
C LEU A 170 14.04 -18.49 14.15
N SER A 171 14.32 -19.76 14.43
CA SER A 171 14.85 -20.21 15.72
C SER A 171 16.32 -19.81 15.91
N ASP A 172 16.81 -19.76 17.16
CA ASP A 172 18.19 -19.36 17.48
C ASP A 172 19.24 -20.15 16.67
N ASP A 173 19.09 -21.47 16.61
CA ASP A 173 20.00 -22.34 15.83
C ASP A 173 20.01 -21.96 14.34
N LYS A 174 18.83 -21.72 13.74
CA LYS A 174 18.71 -21.32 12.33
C LYS A 174 19.30 -19.93 12.08
N LEU A 175 19.21 -19.02 13.06
CA LEU A 175 19.84 -17.70 12.97
C LEU A 175 21.37 -17.82 12.98
N ARG A 176 21.93 -18.69 13.81
CA ARG A 176 23.39 -18.94 13.85
C ARG A 176 23.90 -19.52 12.54
N ASP A 177 23.17 -20.47 11.96
CA ASP A 177 23.55 -21.06 10.67
C ASP A 177 23.43 -20.04 9.54
N THR A 178 22.33 -19.28 9.49
CA THR A 178 22.16 -18.20 8.50
C THR A 178 23.27 -17.14 8.60
N ALA A 179 23.70 -16.80 9.82
CA ALA A 179 24.79 -15.85 10.03
C ALA A 179 26.14 -16.39 9.51
N LYS A 180 26.43 -17.68 9.72
CA LYS A 180 27.62 -18.34 9.17
C LYS A 180 27.59 -18.34 7.65
N ASP A 181 26.47 -18.74 7.04
CA ASP A 181 26.30 -18.76 5.58
C ASP A 181 26.50 -17.38 4.96
N LEU A 182 25.94 -16.33 5.57
CA LEU A 182 26.12 -14.96 5.12
C LEU A 182 27.58 -14.51 5.23
N TRP A 183 28.27 -14.90 6.31
CA TRP A 183 29.68 -14.58 6.51
C TRP A 183 30.57 -15.27 5.47
N GLU A 184 30.37 -16.56 5.21
CA GLU A 184 31.10 -17.32 4.19
C GLU A 184 30.87 -16.72 2.79
N LYS A 185 29.62 -16.35 2.49
CA LYS A 185 29.27 -15.70 1.22
C LYS A 185 29.94 -14.34 1.07
N LEU A 186 29.97 -13.54 2.14
CA LEU A 186 30.67 -12.25 2.15
C LEU A 186 32.18 -12.46 1.93
N HIS A 187 32.79 -13.42 2.63
CA HIS A 187 34.20 -13.73 2.49
C HIS A 187 34.56 -14.17 1.06
N SER A 188 33.75 -15.06 0.47
CA SER A 188 33.91 -15.49 -0.93
C SER A 188 33.81 -14.33 -1.92
N LEU A 189 32.83 -13.43 -1.75
CA LEU A 189 32.67 -12.25 -2.60
C LEU A 189 33.87 -11.29 -2.48
N GLU A 190 34.43 -11.15 -1.29
CA GLU A 190 35.61 -10.32 -1.05
C GLU A 190 36.86 -10.89 -1.73
N ALA A 191 37.05 -12.21 -1.67
CA ALA A 191 38.12 -12.91 -2.40
C ALA A 191 37.99 -12.72 -3.92
N ILE A 192 36.80 -12.93 -4.48
CA ILE A 192 36.53 -12.70 -5.92
C ILE A 192 36.82 -11.24 -6.30
N LYS A 193 36.41 -10.29 -5.45
CA LYS A 193 36.68 -8.86 -5.66
C LYS A 193 38.18 -8.60 -5.69
N TYR A 194 38.96 -9.17 -4.78
CA TYR A 194 40.41 -9.04 -4.75
C TYR A 194 41.06 -9.54 -6.04
N ASP A 195 40.71 -10.75 -6.49
CA ASP A 195 41.24 -11.32 -7.73
C ASP A 195 40.94 -10.45 -8.95
N HIS A 196 39.73 -9.88 -9.02
CA HIS A 196 39.37 -8.93 -10.07
C HIS A 196 40.21 -7.65 -10.03
N HIS A 197 40.54 -7.13 -8.84
CA HIS A 197 41.40 -5.96 -8.71
C HIS A 197 42.83 -6.27 -9.16
N GLU A 198 43.39 -7.41 -8.76
CA GLU A 198 44.73 -7.82 -9.18
C GLU A 198 44.81 -8.08 -10.68
N ARG A 199 43.78 -8.73 -11.25
CA ARG A 199 43.67 -8.89 -12.70
C ARG A 199 43.60 -7.55 -13.42
N LEU A 200 42.80 -6.61 -12.93
CA LEU A 200 42.68 -5.28 -13.53
C LEU A 200 44.00 -4.51 -13.47
N LYS A 201 44.76 -4.61 -12.37
CA LYS A 201 46.11 -4.01 -12.27
C LYS A 201 47.06 -4.57 -13.33
N ARG A 202 47.10 -5.89 -13.50
CA ARG A 202 47.91 -6.57 -14.54
C ARG A 202 47.49 -6.13 -15.94
N GLN A 203 46.19 -6.15 -16.23
CA GLN A 203 45.65 -5.71 -17.52
C GLN A 203 45.98 -4.24 -17.83
N ARG A 204 45.95 -3.35 -16.83
CA ARG A 204 46.36 -1.95 -17.01
C ARG A 204 47.82 -1.86 -17.44
N TYR A 205 48.71 -2.63 -16.80
CA TYR A 205 50.12 -2.68 -17.18
C TYR A 205 50.30 -3.24 -18.60
N GLU A 206 49.63 -4.35 -18.94
CA GLU A 206 49.65 -4.95 -20.27
C GLU A 206 49.20 -3.96 -21.34
N VAL A 207 48.11 -3.23 -21.11
CA VAL A 207 47.61 -2.20 -22.04
C VAL A 207 48.65 -1.10 -22.26
N ILE A 208 49.33 -0.64 -21.20
CA ILE A 208 50.39 0.37 -21.31
C ILE A 208 51.57 -0.18 -22.12
N SER A 209 52.04 -1.39 -21.80
CA SER A 209 53.13 -2.05 -22.51
C SER A 209 52.82 -2.24 -24.00
N LEU A 210 51.62 -2.73 -24.32
CA LEU A 210 51.16 -2.92 -25.69
C LEU A 210 51.07 -1.61 -26.46
N ARG A 211 50.61 -0.52 -25.82
CA ARG A 211 50.59 0.82 -26.45
C ARG A 211 52.00 1.29 -26.78
N ASN A 212 52.94 1.17 -25.85
CA ASN A 212 54.33 1.55 -26.10
C ASN A 212 54.94 0.74 -27.25
N ARG A 213 54.67 -0.58 -27.29
CA ARG A 213 55.13 -1.45 -28.39
C ARG A 213 54.52 -1.08 -29.73
N ILE A 214 53.24 -0.70 -29.77
CA ILE A 214 52.59 -0.18 -30.98
C ILE A 214 53.31 1.09 -31.46
N ASP A 215 53.59 2.04 -30.55
CA ASP A 215 54.25 3.29 -30.90
C ASP A 215 55.67 3.06 -31.45
N GLU A 216 56.42 2.13 -30.88
CA GLU A 216 57.74 1.72 -31.38
C GLU A 216 57.66 1.13 -32.80
N LEU A 217 56.76 0.19 -33.03
CA LEU A 217 56.57 -0.43 -34.35
C LEU A 217 56.11 0.58 -35.40
N GLN A 218 55.29 1.56 -35.01
CA GLN A 218 54.83 2.62 -35.90
C GLN A 218 55.95 3.61 -36.30
N LYS A 219 56.94 3.86 -35.44
CA LYS A 219 58.09 4.74 -35.76
C LYS A 219 58.92 4.22 -36.94
N HIS A 220 59.01 2.90 -37.12
CA HIS A 220 59.78 2.29 -38.21
C HIS A 220 58.97 2.10 -39.50
N SER A 221 57.65 2.05 -39.42
CA SER A 221 56.76 1.85 -40.58
C SER A 221 56.81 3.02 -41.59
N LYS A 222 57.01 4.27 -41.13
CA LYS A 222 57.06 5.45 -42.03
C LYS A 222 58.35 5.57 -42.85
N LYS A 223 59.43 4.85 -42.51
CA LYS A 223 60.70 4.91 -43.28
C LYS A 223 60.66 4.05 -44.56
N GLY A 224 59.73 3.09 -44.67
CA GLY A 224 59.59 2.24 -45.86
C GLY A 224 58.74 2.82 -47.01
N ALA A 225 57.99 3.90 -46.76
CA ALA A 225 57.18 4.58 -47.77
C ALA A 225 57.94 5.68 -48.52
N ALA A 226 58.91 6.33 -47.87
CA ALA A 226 59.75 7.36 -48.49
C ALA A 226 60.77 6.78 -49.48
N SER A 227 61.27 5.56 -49.25
CA SER A 227 62.24 4.91 -50.14
C SER A 227 61.61 4.29 -51.40
N ARG A 228 60.30 3.99 -51.40
CA ARG A 228 59.61 3.41 -52.56
C ARG A 228 59.08 4.43 -53.57
N ARG A 229 59.20 5.73 -53.27
CA ARG A 229 58.76 6.83 -54.16
C ARG A 229 59.89 7.42 -55.03
N ARG A 230 61.11 6.89 -54.92
CA ARG A 230 62.25 7.22 -55.76
C ARG A 230 62.73 5.96 -56.49
N LYS A 231 62.01 5.55 -57.52
CA LYS A 231 62.55 4.76 -58.62
C LYS A 231 61.71 4.99 -59.86
#